data_AF-A0A544UD44-F1
#
_entry.id   AF-A0A544UD44-F1
#
_cell.length_a   1.000
_cell.length_b   1.000
_cell.length_c   1.000
_cell.angle_alpha   90.00
_cell.angle_beta   90.00
_cell.angle_gamma   90.00
#
_symmetry.space_group_name_H-M   'P 1'
#
loop_
_entity.id
_entity.type
_entity.pdbx_description
1 polymer ?
#
loop_
_entity_poly.entity_id
_entity_poly.type
_entity_poly.pdbx_seq_one_letter_code
_entity_poly.pdbx_strand_id
1 'polypeptide(L)'
;MSYVNKHLARTLEQQHKRSVRGLFLKIQDLNNECTLLRKRLEPHIDLVVYKDAINYVNQFVSHTTILNLKFITNTQNLEVVVLHALLLAHILENEDSYPFEYEHHLLQGYFHEIFALNDHAKALFTNHQEKMLHYMESQPT
;
A
#
# COMPACT_ATOMS: atom_id res chain seq x y z
N MET A 1 40.88 7.96 -23.49
CA MET A 1 40.20 7.17 -22.43
C MET A 1 38.87 7.77 -21.92
N SER A 2 38.33 8.88 -22.47
CA SER A 2 37.08 9.52 -21.98
C SER A 2 35.78 8.87 -22.49
N TYR A 3 35.76 8.31 -23.70
CA TYR A 3 34.54 7.77 -24.33
C TYR A 3 33.99 6.50 -23.66
N VAL A 4 34.87 5.62 -23.17
CA VAL A 4 34.48 4.39 -22.47
C VAL A 4 33.72 4.71 -21.17
N ASN A 5 34.15 5.73 -20.45
CA ASN A 5 33.49 6.19 -19.21
C ASN A 5 32.11 6.80 -19.50
N LYS A 6 31.94 7.50 -20.63
CA LYS A 6 30.65 8.08 -21.02
C LYS A 6 29.62 7.01 -21.41
N HIS A 7 30.05 5.98 -22.15
CA HIS A 7 29.18 4.86 -22.51
C HIS A 7 28.80 4.02 -21.29
N LEU A 8 29.75 3.73 -20.39
CA LEU A 8 29.48 3.01 -19.15
C LEU A 8 28.49 3.78 -18.26
N ALA A 9 28.72 5.08 -18.06
CA ALA A 9 27.82 5.92 -17.27
C ALA A 9 26.39 5.95 -17.84
N ARG A 10 26.24 6.06 -19.17
CA ARG A 10 24.94 6.01 -19.84
C ARG A 10 24.24 4.66 -19.67
N THR A 11 24.98 3.56 -19.74
CA THR A 11 24.41 2.21 -19.52
C THR A 11 23.93 2.04 -18.08
N LEU A 12 24.73 2.49 -17.10
CA LEU A 12 24.35 2.45 -15.68
C LEU A 12 23.11 3.31 -15.42
N GLU A 13 23.03 4.50 -16.00
CA GLU A 13 21.85 5.38 -15.89
C GLU A 13 20.60 4.73 -16.48
N GLN A 14 20.73 4.07 -17.64
CA GLN A 14 19.61 3.35 -18.27
C GLN A 14 19.17 2.13 -17.46
N GLN A 15 20.12 1.37 -16.89
CA GLN A 15 19.81 0.25 -16.00
C GLN A 15 19.09 0.74 -14.74
N HIS A 16 19.58 1.82 -14.13
CA HIS A 16 18.94 2.43 -12.97
C HIS A 16 17.51 2.88 -13.29
N LYS A 17 17.30 3.60 -14.41
CA LYS A 17 15.96 4.02 -14.86
C LYS A 17 15.02 2.85 -15.07
N ARG A 18 15.49 1.74 -15.65
CA ARG A 18 14.69 0.51 -15.83
C ARG A 18 14.32 -0.13 -14.49
N SER A 19 15.28 -0.22 -13.57
CA SER A 19 15.05 -0.76 -12.23
C SER A 19 14.02 0.06 -11.45
N VAL A 20 14.15 1.39 -11.46
CA VAL A 20 13.23 2.32 -10.81
C VAL A 20 11.82 2.20 -11.40
N ARG A 21 11.71 2.13 -12.74
CA ARG A 21 10.42 1.90 -13.39
C ARG A 21 9.80 0.56 -12.99
N GLY A 22 10.62 -0.50 -12.89
CA GLY A 22 10.16 -1.81 -12.43
C GLY A 22 9.60 -1.77 -11.01
N LEU A 23 10.25 -1.03 -10.11
CA LEU A 23 9.75 -0.83 -8.74
C LEU A 23 8.39 -0.14 -8.72
N PHE A 24 8.22 0.97 -9.45
CA PHE A 24 6.95 1.69 -9.50
C PHE A 24 5.81 0.86 -10.08
N LEU A 25 6.09 0.05 -11.11
CA LEU A 25 5.11 -0.88 -11.65
C LEU A 25 4.71 -1.93 -10.62
N LYS A 26 5.69 -2.50 -9.89
CA LYS A 26 5.39 -3.47 -8.83
C LYS A 26 4.56 -2.87 -7.69
N ILE A 27 4.83 -1.63 -7.30
CA ILE A 27 3.99 -0.90 -6.32
C ILE A 27 2.56 -0.75 -6.84
N GLN A 28 2.40 -0.38 -8.11
CA GLN A 28 1.09 -0.26 -8.75
C GLN A 28 0.34 -1.59 -8.80
N ASP A 29 1.02 -2.67 -9.14
CA ASP A 29 0.42 -4.00 -9.17
C ASP A 29 -0.07 -4.41 -7.77
N LEU A 30 0.74 -4.22 -6.73
CA LEU A 30 0.32 -4.48 -5.34
C LEU A 30 -0.87 -3.62 -4.90
N ASN A 31 -0.90 -2.34 -5.29
CA ASN A 31 -2.07 -1.48 -5.03
C ASN A 31 -3.34 -2.00 -5.74
N ASN A 32 -3.20 -2.54 -6.95
CA ASN A 32 -4.32 -3.16 -7.66
C ASN A 32 -4.79 -4.43 -6.94
N GLU A 33 -3.88 -5.27 -6.47
CA GLU A 33 -4.21 -6.47 -5.69
C GLU A 33 -4.92 -6.13 -4.37
N CYS A 34 -4.47 -5.09 -3.65
CA CYS A 34 -5.18 -4.57 -2.49
C CYS A 34 -6.60 -4.09 -2.86
N THR A 35 -6.75 -3.39 -4.00
CA THR A 35 -8.06 -2.95 -4.49
C THR A 35 -8.99 -4.12 -4.80
N LEU A 36 -8.45 -5.19 -5.40
CA LEU A 36 -9.21 -6.40 -5.70
C LEU A 36 -9.65 -7.12 -4.41
N LEU A 37 -8.74 -7.27 -3.44
CA LEU A 37 -9.05 -7.84 -2.14
C LEU A 37 -10.15 -7.04 -1.43
N ARG A 38 -10.03 -5.70 -1.41
CA ARG A 38 -11.04 -4.81 -0.85
C ARG A 38 -12.42 -5.03 -1.47
N LYS A 39 -12.50 -5.12 -2.80
CA LYS A 39 -13.75 -5.37 -3.54
C LYS A 39 -14.36 -6.73 -3.24
N ARG A 40 -13.55 -7.73 -2.88
CA ARG A 40 -14.05 -9.04 -2.43
C ARG A 40 -14.66 -8.98 -1.03
N LEU A 41 -14.11 -8.12 -0.17
CA LEU A 41 -14.62 -7.89 1.18
C LEU A 41 -15.88 -7.02 1.19
N GLU A 42 -15.97 -6.00 0.34
CA GLU A 42 -17.09 -5.03 0.26
C GLU A 42 -18.51 -5.62 0.43
N PRO A 43 -18.89 -6.77 -0.17
CA PRO A 43 -20.23 -7.33 -0.01
C PRO A 43 -20.52 -7.91 1.38
N HIS A 44 -19.48 -8.14 2.19
CA HIS A 44 -19.53 -8.90 3.44
C HIS A 44 -19.19 -8.05 4.66
N ILE A 45 -18.73 -6.80 4.46
CA ILE A 45 -18.31 -5.89 5.54
C ILE A 45 -19.04 -4.56 5.44
N ASP A 46 -19.27 -3.90 6.58
CA ASP A 46 -19.75 -2.53 6.60
C ASP A 46 -18.58 -1.54 6.70
N LEU A 47 -18.24 -0.90 5.58
CA LEU A 47 -17.16 0.09 5.52
C LEU A 47 -17.42 1.34 6.38
N VAL A 48 -18.65 1.60 6.81
CA VAL A 48 -18.97 2.72 7.70
C VAL A 48 -18.31 2.55 9.06
N VAL A 49 -18.19 1.30 9.55
CA VAL A 49 -17.51 0.97 10.82
C VAL A 49 -16.04 1.39 10.78
N TYR A 50 -15.42 1.29 9.60
CA TYR A 50 -14.00 1.58 9.39
C TYR A 50 -13.73 3.02 8.92
N LYS A 51 -14.72 3.91 9.02
CA LYS A 51 -14.63 5.29 8.51
C LYS A 51 -13.42 6.05 9.03
N ASP A 52 -13.05 5.90 10.30
CA ASP A 52 -11.93 6.65 10.86
C ASP A 52 -10.57 6.14 10.38
N ALA A 53 -10.41 4.83 10.25
CA ALA A 53 -9.24 4.24 9.59
C ALA A 53 -9.14 4.69 8.11
N ILE A 54 -10.26 4.70 7.39
CA ILE A 54 -10.34 5.18 6.01
C ILE A 54 -9.97 6.68 5.93
N ASN A 55 -10.47 7.51 6.85
CA ASN A 55 -10.17 8.93 6.91
C ASN A 55 -8.69 9.20 7.17
N TYR A 56 -8.09 8.45 8.10
CA TYR A 56 -6.66 8.51 8.35
C TYR A 56 -5.85 8.23 7.07
N VAL A 57 -6.12 7.10 6.42
CA VAL A 57 -5.40 6.72 5.19
C VAL A 57 -5.60 7.74 4.07
N ASN A 58 -6.81 8.30 3.94
CA ASN A 58 -7.11 9.30 2.93
C ASN A 58 -6.32 10.61 3.10
N GLN A 59 -5.75 10.92 4.28
CA GLN A 59 -4.86 12.07 4.45
C GLN A 59 -3.60 11.98 3.57
N PHE A 60 -3.22 10.75 3.17
CA PHE A 60 -2.04 10.46 2.36
C PHE A 60 -2.36 10.20 0.89
N VAL A 61 -3.65 10.21 0.52
CA VAL A 61 -4.10 9.97 -0.85
C VAL A 61 -4.49 11.31 -1.48
N SER A 62 -3.69 11.76 -2.46
CA SER A 62 -3.91 13.08 -3.07
C SER A 62 -5.10 13.08 -4.04
N HIS A 63 -6.00 14.04 -3.88
CA HIS A 63 -7.11 14.35 -4.80
C HIS A 63 -8.11 13.19 -5.05
N THR A 64 -8.03 12.10 -4.29
CA THR A 64 -8.92 10.94 -4.40
C THR A 64 -9.00 10.20 -3.06
N THR A 65 -9.55 8.99 -3.04
CA THR A 65 -9.63 8.17 -1.82
C THR A 65 -8.97 6.82 -2.04
N ILE A 66 -8.58 6.17 -0.94
CA ILE A 66 -7.99 4.83 -0.96
C ILE A 66 -8.95 3.79 -1.57
N LEU A 67 -10.26 4.01 -1.43
CA LEU A 67 -11.29 3.13 -1.99
C LEU A 67 -11.41 3.27 -3.53
N ASN A 68 -10.90 4.36 -4.11
CA ASN A 68 -11.05 4.71 -5.51
C ASN A 68 -9.78 5.35 -6.09
N LEU A 69 -8.64 4.65 -5.99
CA LEU A 69 -7.36 5.13 -6.52
C LEU A 69 -7.43 5.32 -8.05
N LYS A 70 -7.22 6.57 -8.50
CA LYS A 70 -7.26 6.95 -9.93
C LYS A 70 -5.95 7.52 -10.48
N PHE A 71 -5.11 8.10 -9.63
CA PHE A 71 -3.92 8.83 -10.06
C PHE A 71 -2.66 7.99 -9.94
N ILE A 72 -1.83 8.02 -10.99
CA ILE A 72 -0.57 7.25 -11.03
C ILE A 72 0.37 7.63 -9.88
N THR A 73 0.34 8.89 -9.47
CA THR A 73 1.10 9.41 -8.32
C THR A 73 0.69 8.78 -7.00
N ASN A 74 -0.54 8.26 -6.89
CA ASN A 74 -0.99 7.51 -5.72
C ASN A 74 -0.76 6.00 -5.93
N THR A 75 -1.10 5.47 -7.10
CA THR A 75 -0.97 4.02 -7.36
C THR A 75 0.48 3.55 -7.37
N GLN A 76 1.44 4.41 -7.72
CA GLN A 76 2.88 4.10 -7.69
C GLN A 76 3.57 4.57 -6.41
N ASN A 77 2.82 5.02 -5.39
CA ASN A 77 3.39 5.49 -4.14
C ASN A 77 3.49 4.36 -3.12
N LEU A 78 4.71 4.17 -2.58
CA LEU A 78 5.00 3.16 -1.57
C LEU A 78 4.19 3.36 -0.27
N GLU A 79 4.06 4.60 0.19
CA GLU A 79 3.30 4.93 1.40
C GLU A 79 1.81 4.58 1.21
N VAL A 80 1.26 4.87 0.03
CA VAL A 80 -0.14 4.55 -0.30
C VAL A 80 -0.38 3.05 -0.30
N VAL A 81 0.52 2.23 -0.89
CA VAL A 81 0.32 0.76 -0.87
C VAL A 81 0.46 0.17 0.53
N VAL A 82 1.40 0.70 1.34
CA VAL A 82 1.55 0.30 2.74
C VAL A 82 0.28 0.62 3.53
N LEU A 83 -0.27 1.82 3.37
CA LEU A 83 -1.49 2.24 4.03
C LEU A 83 -2.73 1.47 3.53
N HIS A 84 -2.77 1.09 2.26
CA HIS A 84 -3.84 0.26 1.71
C HIS A 84 -3.85 -1.13 2.36
N ALA A 85 -2.68 -1.76 2.46
CA ALA A 85 -2.54 -3.05 3.11
C ALA A 85 -2.83 -2.96 4.62
N LEU A 86 -2.39 -1.88 5.29
CA LEU A 86 -2.71 -1.61 6.69
C LEU A 86 -4.22 -1.49 6.93
N LEU A 87 -4.94 -0.76 6.08
CA LEU A 87 -6.40 -0.65 6.17
C LEU A 87 -7.06 -2.02 6.04
N LEU A 88 -6.62 -2.83 5.09
CA LEU A 88 -7.16 -4.18 4.88
C LEU A 88 -6.86 -5.11 6.06
N ALA A 89 -5.69 -4.99 6.68
CA ALA A 89 -5.35 -5.73 7.90
C ALA A 89 -6.28 -5.33 9.04
N HIS A 90 -6.44 -4.02 9.25
CA HIS A 90 -7.31 -3.53 10.29
C HIS A 90 -8.77 -3.98 10.11
N ILE A 91 -9.29 -3.98 8.88
CA ILE A 91 -10.62 -4.54 8.58
C ILE A 91 -10.66 -6.02 8.96
N LEU A 92 -9.74 -6.82 8.43
CA LEU A 92 -9.74 -8.28 8.62
C LEU A 92 -9.46 -8.72 10.07
N GLU A 93 -8.78 -7.91 10.87
CA GLU A 93 -8.51 -8.16 12.29
C GLU A 93 -9.74 -7.89 13.18
N ASN A 94 -10.65 -7.01 12.74
CA ASN A 94 -11.86 -6.65 13.50
C ASN A 94 -13.12 -7.40 13.05
N GLU A 95 -13.07 -8.09 11.91
CA GLU A 95 -14.10 -9.03 11.50
C GLU A 95 -13.90 -10.42 12.14
N ASP A 96 -14.97 -11.20 12.24
CA ASP A 96 -14.87 -12.61 12.63
C ASP A 96 -13.94 -13.35 11.65
N SER A 97 -13.00 -14.13 12.20
CA SER A 97 -11.89 -14.70 11.42
C SER A 97 -12.31 -15.86 10.50
N TYR A 98 -13.38 -16.57 10.86
CA TYR A 98 -13.81 -17.80 10.17
C TYR A 98 -14.21 -17.60 8.68
N PRO A 99 -14.95 -16.56 8.27
CA PRO A 99 -15.30 -16.35 6.86
C PRO A 99 -14.17 -15.82 5.97
N PHE A 100 -13.05 -15.35 6.53
CA PHE A 100 -12.02 -14.59 5.78
C PHE A 100 -10.61 -15.17 5.83
N GLU A 101 -10.44 -16.46 6.13
CA GLU A 101 -9.12 -17.11 6.19
C GLU A 101 -8.33 -16.97 4.87
N TYR A 102 -9.01 -17.09 3.73
CA TYR A 102 -8.38 -16.95 2.41
C TYR A 102 -7.89 -15.52 2.17
N GLU A 103 -8.71 -14.53 2.49
CA GLU A 103 -8.39 -13.11 2.39
C GLU A 103 -7.24 -12.72 3.33
N HIS A 104 -7.19 -13.29 4.54
CA HIS A 104 -6.05 -13.17 5.45
C HIS A 104 -4.77 -13.71 4.81
N HIS A 105 -4.82 -14.91 4.21
CA HIS A 105 -3.66 -15.51 3.56
C HIS A 105 -3.15 -14.66 2.38
N LEU A 106 -4.05 -14.12 1.55
CA LEU A 106 -3.70 -13.20 0.48
C LEU A 106 -2.99 -11.96 1.01
N LEU A 107 -3.55 -11.34 2.05
CA LEU A 107 -2.99 -10.13 2.62
C LEU A 107 -1.60 -10.36 3.22
N GLN A 108 -1.36 -11.50 3.86
CA GLN A 108 -0.02 -11.88 4.34
C GLN A 108 0.99 -12.00 3.19
N GLY A 109 0.56 -12.56 2.05
CA GLY A 109 1.35 -12.56 0.82
C GLY A 109 1.70 -11.15 0.36
N TYR A 110 0.73 -10.25 0.36
CA TYR A 110 0.95 -8.85 -0.03
C TYR A 110 1.93 -8.15 0.92
N PHE A 111 1.83 -8.37 2.23
CA PHE A 111 2.80 -7.81 3.18
C PHE A 111 4.23 -8.30 2.91
N HIS A 112 4.40 -9.58 2.64
CA HIS A 112 5.71 -10.13 2.31
C HIS A 112 6.30 -9.43 1.07
N GLU A 113 5.49 -9.24 0.03
CA GLU A 113 5.93 -8.56 -1.18
C GLU A 113 6.21 -7.07 -0.98
N ILE A 114 5.33 -6.36 -0.26
CA ILE A 114 5.48 -4.93 0.06
C ILE A 114 6.76 -4.68 0.86
N PHE A 115 7.02 -5.50 1.89
CA PHE A 115 8.22 -5.37 2.71
C PHE A 115 9.51 -5.74 1.97
N ALA A 116 9.40 -6.55 0.91
CA ALA A 116 10.53 -6.84 0.02
C ALA A 116 10.80 -5.75 -1.02
N LEU A 117 9.92 -4.75 -1.20
CA LEU A 117 10.13 -3.66 -2.15
C LEU A 117 11.20 -2.67 -1.70
N ASN A 118 11.26 -2.40 -0.41
CA ASN A 118 12.13 -1.39 0.19
C ASN A 118 12.27 -1.65 1.68
N ASP A 119 13.50 -1.56 2.20
CA ASP A 119 13.80 -1.74 3.63
C ASP A 119 12.98 -0.81 4.53
N HIS A 120 12.58 0.35 4.02
CA HIS A 120 11.77 1.34 4.75
C HIS A 120 10.27 0.99 4.81
N ALA A 121 9.77 0.09 3.95
CA ALA A 121 8.34 -0.23 3.88
C ALA A 121 7.80 -0.79 5.21
N LYS A 122 8.58 -1.64 5.89
CA LYS A 122 8.21 -2.18 7.20
C LYS A 122 8.18 -1.09 8.29
N ALA A 123 9.15 -0.18 8.26
CA ALA A 123 9.19 0.93 9.21
C ALA A 123 8.01 1.90 9.00
N LEU A 124 7.66 2.18 7.73
CA LEU A 124 6.45 2.94 7.39
C LEU A 124 5.20 2.26 7.95
N PHE A 125 5.06 0.94 7.74
CA PHE A 125 3.92 0.18 8.22
C PHE A 125 3.75 0.32 9.73
N THR A 126 4.79 0.02 10.52
CA THR A 126 4.72 0.09 11.98
C THR A 126 4.39 1.51 12.46
N ASN A 127 5.00 2.52 11.84
CA ASN A 127 4.76 3.92 12.21
C ASN A 127 3.30 4.34 11.93
N HIS A 128 2.76 3.99 10.77
CA HIS A 128 1.38 4.30 10.42
C HIS A 128 0.38 3.48 11.23
N GLN A 129 0.70 2.24 11.59
CA GLN A 129 -0.14 1.43 12.48
C GLN A 129 -0.36 2.15 13.82
N GLU A 130 0.72 2.57 14.48
CA GLU A 130 0.66 3.32 15.74
C GLU A 130 -0.11 4.65 15.59
N LYS A 131 0.19 5.41 14.53
CA LYS A 131 -0.47 6.70 14.28
C LYS A 131 -1.95 6.57 13.94
N MET A 132 -2.33 5.54 13.20
CA MET A 132 -3.73 5.28 12.84
C MET A 132 -4.55 4.96 14.09
N LEU A 133 -4.02 4.11 14.98
CA LEU A 133 -4.65 3.79 16.26
C LEU A 133 -4.87 5.06 17.09
N HIS A 134 -3.81 5.87 17.27
CA HIS A 134 -3.94 7.14 17.98
C HIS A 134 -4.92 8.12 17.31
N TYR A 135 -4.94 8.16 15.98
CA TYR A 135 -5.89 9.00 15.25
C TYR A 135 -7.33 8.60 15.55
N MET A 136 -7.63 7.30 15.53
CA MET A 136 -8.96 6.76 15.83
C MET A 136 -9.37 7.02 17.29
N GLU A 137 -8.47 6.84 18.26
CA GLU A 137 -8.73 7.16 19.67
C GLU A 137 -9.03 8.64 19.92
N SER A 138 -8.45 9.52 19.11
CA SER A 138 -8.63 10.97 19.22
C SER A 138 -9.91 11.50 18.58
N GLN A 139 -10.66 10.67 17.83
CA GLN A 139 -11.92 11.10 17.23
C GLN A 139 -13.05 11.07 18.27
N PRO A 140 -13.90 12.11 18.34
CA PRO A 140 -15.10 12.08 19.17
C PRO A 140 -16.09 11.03 18.61
N THR A 141 -16.54 10.13 19.48
CA THR A 141 -17.62 9.15 19.24
C THR A 141 -18.96 9.81 18.98
#